data_AF-A0A935RGN8-F1
#
_entry.id   AF-A0A935RGN8-F1
#
_cell.length_a   1.000
_cell.length_b   1.000
_cell.length_c   1.000
_cell.angle_alpha   90.00
_cell.angle_beta   90.00
_cell.angle_gamma   90.00
#
_symmetry.space_group_name_H-M   'P 1'
#
loop_
_entity.id
_entity.type
_entity.pdbx_description
1 polymer ?
#
loop_
_entity_poly.entity_id
_entity_poly.type
_entity_poly.pdbx_seq_one_letter_code
_entity_poly.pdbx_strand_id
1 'polypeptide(L)'
;MVDGAAPLPAVVFWTALWCLWHSLLATHRWRALVQRLFPRWHAFSRVLYVLGSTLTLAVLMAWLRSVPEQVLWEWKGPWAVARWLGLAEAAFLFWAGARAYDNRHFLGLAQMRDYAAGRQPAEPPFRAEGILGVIRHPWYSGTLLLLVFMLPWTDVNLAWRGVFLLYTLVGCELEERKLLRDIGAPYAEYRRQVGRYWPRRRGTARS
;
A
#
# COMPACT_ATOMS: atom_id res chain seq x y z
N MET A 1 14.22 -5.30 -36.76
CA MET A 1 14.86 -5.52 -35.45
C MET A 1 15.05 -4.14 -34.85
N VAL A 2 14.23 -3.76 -33.87
CA VAL A 2 14.31 -2.44 -33.23
C VAL A 2 15.33 -2.54 -32.10
N ASP A 3 16.48 -1.90 -32.29
CA ASP A 3 17.47 -1.58 -31.25
C ASP A 3 16.73 -0.95 -30.06
N GLY A 4 16.77 -1.44 -28.82
CA GLY A 4 17.79 -2.23 -28.14
C GLY A 4 18.01 -1.71 -26.70
N ALA A 5 17.37 -0.59 -26.31
CA ALA A 5 17.72 0.12 -25.07
C ALA A 5 16.58 0.51 -24.12
N ALA A 6 15.35 -0.01 -24.23
CA ALA A 6 14.30 0.38 -23.26
C ALA A 6 13.27 -0.67 -22.77
N PRO A 7 13.61 -1.94 -22.48
CA PRO A 7 12.72 -2.74 -21.63
C PRO A 7 12.82 -2.27 -20.16
N LEU A 8 14.01 -2.25 -19.56
CA LEU A 8 14.15 -2.02 -18.12
C LEU A 8 14.09 -0.54 -17.70
N PRO A 9 14.80 0.42 -18.35
CA PRO A 9 14.70 1.83 -17.97
C PRO A 9 13.27 2.38 -18.08
N ALA A 10 12.54 1.99 -19.12
CA ALA A 10 11.14 2.39 -19.28
C ALA A 10 10.24 1.77 -18.19
N VAL A 11 10.44 0.49 -17.86
CA VAL A 11 9.71 -0.19 -16.77
C VAL A 11 9.92 0.54 -15.45
N VAL A 12 11.18 0.86 -15.11
CA VAL A 12 11.51 1.63 -13.89
C VAL A 12 10.86 3.01 -13.93
N PHE A 13 11.03 3.75 -15.04
CA PHE A 13 10.52 5.11 -15.20
C PHE A 13 9.00 5.17 -15.06
N TRP A 14 8.24 4.37 -15.81
CA TRP A 14 6.78 4.39 -15.78
C TRP A 14 6.22 3.92 -14.43
N THR A 15 6.86 2.91 -13.82
CA THR A 15 6.47 2.45 -12.48
C THR A 15 6.73 3.54 -11.44
N ALA A 16 7.89 4.19 -11.48
CA ALA A 16 8.24 5.27 -10.56
C ALA A 16 7.33 6.49 -10.76
N LEU A 17 7.04 6.85 -12.01
CA LEU A 17 6.13 7.94 -12.35
C LEU A 17 4.73 7.67 -11.82
N TRP A 18 4.21 6.44 -11.98
CA TRP A 18 2.93 6.06 -11.40
C TRP A 18 2.95 6.16 -9.87
N CYS A 19 4.02 5.69 -9.20
CA CYS A 19 4.16 5.80 -7.75
C CYS A 19 4.14 7.26 -7.27
N LEU A 20 4.88 8.14 -7.97
CA LEU A 20 4.93 9.58 -7.68
C LEU A 20 3.55 10.22 -7.88
N TRP A 21 2.89 9.89 -8.99
CA TRP A 21 1.54 10.38 -9.31
C TRP A 21 0.52 9.94 -8.26
N HIS A 22 0.53 8.65 -7.90
CA HIS A 22 -0.34 8.08 -6.88
C HIS A 22 -0.15 8.77 -5.52
N SER A 23 1.11 9.00 -5.11
CA SER A 23 1.42 9.73 -3.88
C SER A 23 1.00 11.21 -3.93
N LEU A 24 1.22 11.89 -5.06
CA LEU A 24 0.89 13.30 -5.21
C LEU A 24 -0.62 13.52 -5.03
N LEU A 25 -1.43 12.69 -5.70
CA LEU A 25 -2.89 12.73 -5.58
C LEU A 25 -3.39 12.33 -4.19
N ALA A 26 -2.62 11.55 -3.43
CA ALA A 26 -2.95 11.18 -2.05
C ALA A 26 -2.76 12.34 -1.05
N THR A 27 -1.99 13.38 -1.41
CA THR A 27 -1.61 14.42 -0.46
C THR A 27 -2.79 15.29 -0.02
N HIS A 28 -2.70 15.81 1.21
CA HIS A 28 -3.63 16.81 1.74
C HIS A 28 -3.68 18.08 0.89
N ARG A 29 -2.56 18.44 0.23
CA ARG A 29 -2.48 19.60 -0.66
C ARG A 29 -3.37 19.44 -1.89
N TRP A 30 -3.34 18.27 -2.52
CA TRP A 30 -4.23 17.98 -3.64
C TRP A 30 -5.70 18.01 -3.21
N ARG A 31 -6.01 17.40 -2.05
CA ARG A 31 -7.36 17.43 -1.50
C ARG A 31 -7.85 18.85 -1.22
N ALA A 32 -7.00 19.72 -0.65
CA ALA A 32 -7.33 21.12 -0.40
C ALA A 32 -7.51 21.92 -1.69
N LEU A 33 -6.74 21.64 -2.74
CA LEU A 33 -6.91 22.26 -4.05
C LEU A 33 -8.25 21.87 -4.69
N VAL A 34 -8.59 20.58 -4.68
CA VAL A 34 -9.88 20.08 -5.18
C VAL A 34 -11.04 20.68 -4.38
N GLN A 35 -10.90 20.81 -3.05
CA GLN A 35 -11.89 21.47 -2.20
C GLN A 35 -12.11 22.94 -2.60
N ARG A 36 -11.03 23.67 -2.88
CA ARG A 36 -11.10 25.09 -3.27
C ARG A 36 -11.71 25.29 -4.66
N LEU A 37 -11.30 24.47 -5.63
CA LEU A 37 -11.75 24.60 -7.02
C LEU A 37 -13.14 23.99 -7.26
N PHE A 38 -13.49 22.93 -6.54
CA PHE A 38 -14.76 22.23 -6.69
C PHE A 38 -15.42 21.93 -5.31
N PRO A 39 -15.99 22.96 -4.64
CA PRO A 39 -16.52 22.83 -3.27
C PRO A 39 -17.57 21.72 -3.09
N ARG A 40 -18.42 21.53 -4.11
CA ARG A 40 -19.45 20.48 -4.13
C ARG A 40 -18.91 19.07 -4.34
N TRP A 41 -17.71 18.93 -4.90
CA TRP A 41 -17.12 17.64 -5.30
C TRP A 41 -16.13 17.10 -4.27
N HIS A 42 -15.84 17.84 -3.20
CA HIS A 42 -14.85 17.41 -2.22
C HIS A 42 -15.20 16.06 -1.57
N ALA A 43 -16.49 15.78 -1.38
CA ALA A 43 -16.97 14.52 -0.82
C ALA A 43 -16.65 13.32 -1.73
N PHE A 44 -16.59 13.53 -3.05
CA PHE A 44 -16.24 12.51 -4.04
C PHE A 44 -14.74 12.40 -4.29
N SER A 45 -13.93 13.36 -3.82
CA SER A 45 -12.49 13.40 -4.08
C SER A 45 -11.77 12.11 -3.69
N ARG A 46 -12.17 11.47 -2.58
CA ARG A 46 -11.60 10.20 -2.13
C ARG A 46 -11.96 9.03 -3.04
N VAL A 47 -13.22 8.95 -3.47
CA VAL A 47 -13.69 7.90 -4.39
C VAL A 47 -13.03 8.05 -5.75
N LEU A 48 -13.01 9.27 -6.31
CA LEU A 48 -12.36 9.57 -7.58
C LEU A 48 -10.86 9.25 -7.53
N TYR A 49 -10.19 9.56 -6.41
CA TYR A 49 -8.79 9.18 -6.20
C TYR A 49 -8.59 7.66 -6.21
N VAL A 50 -9.43 6.90 -5.49
CA VAL A 50 -9.33 5.42 -5.44
C VAL A 50 -9.58 4.81 -6.82
N LEU A 51 -10.62 5.27 -7.53
CA LEU A 51 -10.95 4.79 -8.88
C LEU A 51 -9.85 5.13 -9.88
N GLY A 52 -9.40 6.40 -9.90
CA GLY A 52 -8.33 6.85 -10.79
C GLY A 52 -7.00 6.15 -10.52
N SER A 53 -6.64 5.95 -9.25
CA SER A 53 -5.43 5.21 -8.88
C SER A 53 -5.52 3.74 -9.32
N THR A 54 -6.66 3.09 -9.11
CA THR A 54 -6.89 1.70 -9.54
C THR A 54 -6.84 1.58 -11.07
N LEU A 55 -7.50 2.49 -11.80
CA LEU A 55 -7.51 2.47 -13.26
C LEU A 55 -6.11 2.69 -13.84
N THR A 56 -5.40 3.72 -13.36
CA THR A 56 -4.02 4.00 -13.83
C THR A 56 -3.05 2.87 -13.48
N LEU A 57 -3.23 2.22 -12.33
CA LEU A 57 -2.46 1.02 -11.98
C LEU A 57 -2.76 -0.13 -12.94
N ALA A 58 -4.04 -0.37 -13.25
CA ALA A 58 -4.44 -1.42 -14.18
C ALA A 58 -3.86 -1.19 -15.58
N VAL A 59 -3.84 0.06 -16.06
CA VAL A 59 -3.19 0.43 -17.33
C VAL A 59 -1.68 0.16 -17.26
N LEU A 60 -1.00 0.56 -16.18
CA LEU A 60 0.42 0.25 -15.99
C LEU A 60 0.67 -1.27 -15.99
N MET A 61 -0.13 -2.05 -15.26
CA MET A 61 0.01 -3.51 -15.21
C MET A 61 -0.25 -4.17 -16.56
N ALA A 62 -1.23 -3.68 -17.32
CA ALA A 62 -1.52 -4.17 -18.67
C ALA A 62 -0.33 -3.90 -19.61
N TRP A 63 0.26 -2.71 -19.53
CA TRP A 63 1.48 -2.39 -20.29
C TRP A 63 2.67 -3.25 -19.85
N LEU A 64 2.94 -3.38 -18.55
CA LEU A 64 4.04 -4.21 -18.04
C LEU A 64 3.92 -5.68 -18.48
N ARG A 65 2.70 -6.22 -18.55
CA ARG A 65 2.46 -7.59 -19.06
C ARG A 65 2.74 -7.73 -20.55
N SER A 66 2.69 -6.65 -21.31
CA SER A 66 3.00 -6.67 -22.75
C SER A 66 4.50 -6.60 -23.04
N VAL A 67 5.32 -6.24 -22.05
CA VAL A 67 6.78 -6.18 -22.18
C VAL A 67 7.34 -7.60 -22.25
N PRO A 68 8.11 -7.96 -23.29
CA PRO A 68 8.78 -9.25 -23.36
C PRO A 68 9.72 -9.41 -22.17
N GLU A 69 9.61 -10.53 -21.46
CA GLU A 69 10.40 -10.83 -20.26
C GLU A 69 11.01 -12.22 -20.33
N GLN A 70 12.18 -12.38 -19.70
CA GLN A 70 12.83 -13.66 -19.52
C GLN A 70 12.65 -14.15 -18.08
N VAL A 71 12.21 -15.40 -17.94
CA VAL A 71 12.03 -16.01 -16.62
C VAL A 71 13.39 -16.35 -16.03
N LEU A 72 13.69 -15.76 -14.88
CA LEU A 72 14.91 -16.00 -14.11
C LEU A 72 14.71 -17.08 -13.05
N TRP A 73 13.52 -17.14 -12.46
CA TRP A 73 13.19 -18.12 -11.42
C TRP A 73 11.71 -18.49 -11.41
N GLU A 74 11.44 -19.78 -11.27
CA GLU A 74 10.09 -20.33 -11.10
C GLU A 74 9.95 -21.08 -9.79
N TRP A 75 8.77 -20.96 -9.17
CA TRP A 75 8.42 -21.68 -7.95
C TRP A 75 8.02 -23.13 -8.25
N LYS A 76 9.01 -24.00 -8.45
CA LYS A 76 8.84 -25.44 -8.74
C LYS A 76 9.24 -26.33 -7.56
N GLY A 77 8.71 -27.55 -7.51
CA GLY A 77 9.04 -28.55 -6.49
C GLY A 77 8.73 -28.05 -5.06
N PRO A 78 9.63 -28.26 -4.08
CA PRO A 78 9.43 -27.80 -2.70
C PRO A 78 9.18 -26.29 -2.58
N TRP A 79 9.72 -25.48 -3.50
CA TRP A 79 9.53 -24.02 -3.49
C TRP A 79 8.10 -23.60 -3.84
N ALA A 80 7.32 -24.44 -4.52
CA ALA A 80 5.91 -24.17 -4.77
C ALA A 80 5.11 -24.09 -3.45
N VAL A 81 5.48 -24.89 -2.45
CA VAL A 81 4.87 -24.84 -1.10
C VAL A 81 5.17 -23.51 -0.44
N ALA A 82 6.43 -23.06 -0.47
CA ALA A 82 6.83 -21.76 0.07
C ALA A 82 6.05 -20.61 -0.59
N ARG A 83 5.85 -20.66 -1.91
CA ARG A 83 5.03 -19.68 -2.64
C ARG A 83 3.60 -19.63 -2.10
N TRP A 84 2.94 -20.77 -1.99
CA TRP A 84 1.54 -20.82 -1.54
C TRP A 84 1.39 -20.40 -0.08
N LEU A 85 2.33 -20.79 0.80
CA LEU A 85 2.35 -20.32 2.19
C LEU A 85 2.52 -18.81 2.27
N GLY A 86 3.45 -18.23 1.50
CA GLY A 86 3.65 -16.78 1.45
C GLY A 86 2.44 -16.02 0.92
N LEU A 87 1.75 -16.57 -0.09
CA LEU A 87 0.50 -15.99 -0.61
C LEU A 87 -0.67 -16.13 0.37
N ALA A 88 -0.76 -17.26 1.08
CA ALA A 88 -1.77 -17.45 2.12
C ALA A 88 -1.55 -16.46 3.28
N GLU A 89 -0.30 -16.23 3.69
CA GLU A 89 0.04 -15.24 4.70
C GLU A 89 -0.27 -13.81 4.21
N ALA A 90 0.07 -13.47 2.98
CA ALA A 90 -0.29 -12.17 2.39
C ALA A 90 -1.81 -11.95 2.39
N ALA A 91 -2.58 -12.96 1.96
CA ALA A 91 -4.04 -12.91 1.94
C ALA A 91 -4.61 -12.76 3.36
N PHE A 92 -4.08 -13.50 4.33
CA PHE A 92 -4.45 -13.37 5.73
C PHE A 92 -4.20 -11.96 6.27
N LEU A 93 -3.03 -11.36 5.99
CA LEU A 93 -2.69 -10.02 6.43
C LEU A 93 -3.60 -8.95 5.80
N PHE A 94 -3.92 -9.07 4.51
CA PHE A 94 -4.89 -8.18 3.87
C PHE A 94 -6.28 -8.29 4.48
N TRP A 95 -6.77 -9.52 4.69
CA TRP A 95 -8.05 -9.79 5.33
C TRP A 95 -8.10 -9.27 6.76
N ALA A 96 -7.08 -9.57 7.58
CA ALA A 96 -7.01 -9.14 8.96
C ALA A 96 -6.92 -7.61 9.07
N GLY A 97 -6.09 -6.97 8.22
CA GLY A 97 -6.02 -5.51 8.12
C GLY A 97 -7.36 -4.89 7.71
N ALA A 98 -8.06 -5.48 6.73
CA ALA A 98 -9.37 -5.00 6.29
C ALA A 98 -10.45 -5.13 7.39
N ARG A 99 -10.29 -6.05 8.34
CA ARG A 99 -11.16 -6.11 9.53
C ARG A 99 -10.83 -5.05 10.57
N ALA A 100 -9.59 -4.57 10.63
CA ALA A 100 -9.14 -3.58 11.59
C ALA A 100 -9.39 -2.14 11.14
N TYR A 101 -9.16 -1.86 9.85
CA TYR A 101 -9.35 -0.54 9.25
C TYR A 101 -10.82 -0.24 8.93
N ASP A 102 -11.20 1.04 8.99
CA ASP A 102 -12.51 1.49 8.50
C ASP A 102 -12.50 1.57 6.96
N ASN A 103 -12.91 0.47 6.31
CA ASN A 103 -12.94 0.40 4.85
C ASN A 103 -13.87 1.43 4.21
N ARG A 104 -14.94 1.87 4.91
CA ARG A 104 -15.87 2.88 4.39
C ARG A 104 -15.21 4.25 4.36
N HIS A 105 -14.46 4.57 5.41
CA HIS A 105 -13.63 5.77 5.45
C HIS A 105 -12.48 5.69 4.43
N PHE A 106 -11.84 4.54 4.28
CA PHE A 106 -10.77 4.33 3.31
C PHE A 106 -11.25 4.56 1.86
N LEU A 107 -12.39 3.97 1.49
CA LEU A 107 -12.98 4.07 0.16
C LEU A 107 -13.60 5.44 -0.16
N GLY A 108 -13.84 6.29 0.84
CA GLY A 108 -14.52 7.59 0.62
C GLY A 108 -16.03 7.57 0.85
N LEU A 109 -16.62 6.42 1.17
CA LEU A 109 -18.07 6.24 1.31
C LEU A 109 -18.61 6.91 2.59
N ALA A 110 -17.83 6.90 3.67
CA ALA A 110 -18.20 7.59 4.90
C ALA A 110 -18.30 9.11 4.68
N GLN A 111 -17.32 9.67 3.96
CA GLN A 111 -17.24 11.10 3.64
C GLN A 111 -18.39 11.54 2.74
N MET A 112 -18.78 10.72 1.75
CA MET A 112 -19.98 10.96 0.93
C MET A 112 -21.25 10.96 1.76
N ARG A 113 -21.41 9.97 2.65
CA ARG A 113 -22.59 9.85 3.52
C ARG A 113 -22.71 11.02 4.49
N ASP A 114 -21.59 11.44 5.09
CA ASP A 114 -21.59 12.53 6.06
C ASP A 114 -21.84 13.87 5.37
N TYR A 115 -21.27 14.10 4.17
CA TYR A 115 -21.61 15.26 3.35
C TYR A 115 -23.09 15.30 2.96
N ALA A 116 -23.65 14.19 2.49
CA ALA A 116 -25.07 14.10 2.13
C ALA A 116 -26.00 14.36 3.32
N ALA A 117 -25.52 14.08 4.54
CA ALA A 117 -26.24 14.34 5.78
C ALA A 117 -25.89 15.70 6.44
N GLY A 118 -25.13 16.56 5.77
CA GLY A 118 -24.72 17.88 6.29
C GLY A 118 -23.74 17.83 7.49
N ARG A 119 -23.07 16.70 7.72
CA ARG A 119 -22.10 16.51 8.80
C ARG A 119 -20.67 16.68 8.31
N GLN A 120 -19.78 17.13 9.18
CA GLN A 120 -18.34 17.11 8.90
C GLN A 120 -17.78 15.69 9.05
N PRO A 121 -16.94 15.20 8.13
CA PRO A 121 -16.31 13.89 8.25
C PRO A 121 -15.36 13.86 9.45
N ALA A 122 -15.55 12.94 10.38
CA ALA A 122 -14.62 12.71 11.48
C ALA A 122 -13.49 11.76 11.04
N GLU A 123 -12.27 12.01 11.52
CA GLU A 123 -11.16 11.07 11.39
C GLU A 123 -11.41 9.85 12.31
N PRO A 124 -11.16 8.62 11.84
CA PRO A 124 -11.36 7.44 12.66
C PRO A 124 -10.40 7.43 13.87
N PRO A 125 -10.84 6.92 15.04
CA PRO A 125 -10.00 6.86 16.22
C PRO A 125 -8.81 5.91 16.00
N PHE A 126 -7.71 6.19 16.70
CA PHE A 126 -6.55 5.30 16.74
C PHE A 126 -6.93 3.93 17.32
N ARG A 127 -6.45 2.85 16.69
CA ARG A 127 -6.69 1.45 17.09
C ARG A 127 -5.38 0.69 17.19
N ALA A 128 -5.23 -0.08 18.27
CA ALA A 128 -4.06 -0.93 18.54
C ALA A 128 -4.44 -2.38 18.89
N GLU A 129 -5.65 -2.80 18.50
CA GLU A 129 -6.24 -4.10 18.86
C GLU A 129 -6.23 -5.09 17.68
N GLY A 130 -6.47 -6.37 17.98
CA GLY A 130 -6.50 -7.43 16.98
C GLY A 130 -5.16 -7.57 16.26
N ILE A 131 -5.19 -7.60 14.91
CA ILE A 131 -3.96 -7.70 14.11
C ILE A 131 -3.01 -6.52 14.33
N LEU A 132 -3.55 -5.32 14.61
CA LEU A 132 -2.74 -4.12 14.87
C LEU A 132 -1.98 -4.26 16.19
N GLY A 133 -2.44 -5.07 17.15
CA GLY A 133 -1.68 -5.39 18.36
C GLY A 133 -0.47 -6.32 18.12
N VAL A 134 -0.38 -6.94 16.94
CA VAL A 134 0.69 -7.89 16.58
C VAL A 134 1.67 -7.27 15.58
N ILE A 135 1.14 -6.64 14.52
CA ILE A 135 1.90 -5.98 13.46
C ILE A 135 1.24 -4.64 13.15
N ARG A 136 2.03 -3.56 13.14
CA ARG A 136 1.49 -2.21 12.93
C ARG A 136 0.93 -1.98 11.53
N HIS A 137 1.58 -2.56 10.52
CA HIS A 137 1.26 -2.32 9.12
C HIS A 137 0.96 -3.65 8.40
N PRO A 138 -0.18 -4.33 8.69
CA PRO A 138 -0.51 -5.61 8.10
C PRO A 138 -0.66 -5.53 6.58
N TRP A 139 -1.26 -4.45 6.04
CA TRP A 139 -1.37 -4.26 4.60
C TRP A 139 -0.02 -4.05 3.90
N TYR A 140 0.90 -3.29 4.51
CA TYR A 140 2.26 -3.17 3.93
C TYR A 140 2.98 -4.50 3.96
N SER A 141 2.86 -5.25 5.06
CA SER A 141 3.47 -6.58 5.20
C SER A 141 2.92 -7.57 4.17
N GLY A 142 1.60 -7.56 3.97
CA GLY A 142 0.94 -8.30 2.90
C GLY A 142 1.42 -7.90 1.51
N THR A 143 1.61 -6.59 1.24
CA THR A 143 2.18 -6.10 -0.02
C THR A 143 3.60 -6.60 -0.24
N LEU A 144 4.46 -6.59 0.79
CA LEU A 144 5.82 -7.12 0.68
C LEU A 144 5.83 -8.60 0.31
N LEU A 145 5.00 -9.41 0.97
CA LEU A 145 4.87 -10.84 0.66
C LEU A 145 4.29 -11.06 -0.74
N LEU A 146 3.26 -10.30 -1.13
CA LEU A 146 2.67 -10.37 -2.45
C LEU A 146 3.70 -10.08 -3.54
N LEU A 147 4.50 -9.01 -3.38
CA LEU A 147 5.58 -8.65 -4.30
C LEU A 147 6.65 -9.73 -4.43
N VAL A 148 6.83 -10.60 -3.44
CA VAL A 148 7.80 -11.71 -3.49
C VAL A 148 7.19 -12.94 -4.17
N PHE A 149 5.98 -13.33 -3.77
CA PHE A 149 5.42 -14.66 -4.08
C PHE A 149 4.41 -14.70 -5.24
N MET A 150 3.88 -13.57 -5.74
CA MET A 150 2.74 -13.62 -6.66
C MET A 150 3.07 -14.22 -8.04
N LEU A 151 4.20 -13.87 -8.65
CA LEU A 151 4.64 -14.40 -9.96
C LEU A 151 6.03 -15.06 -9.86
N PRO A 152 6.40 -15.92 -10.82
CA PRO A 152 7.80 -16.20 -11.14
C PRO A 152 8.62 -14.90 -11.25
N TRP A 153 9.93 -14.99 -11.02
CA TRP A 153 10.79 -13.82 -11.11
C TRP A 153 11.32 -13.72 -12.54
N THR A 154 11.21 -12.53 -13.12
CA THR A 154 11.72 -12.21 -14.45
C THR A 154 12.63 -11.00 -14.36
N ASP A 155 13.44 -10.78 -15.39
CA ASP A 155 14.27 -9.58 -15.53
C ASP A 155 13.43 -8.28 -15.46
N VAL A 156 12.30 -8.25 -16.17
CA VAL A 156 11.38 -7.11 -16.19
C VAL A 156 10.67 -6.94 -14.85
N ASN A 157 10.16 -8.04 -14.27
CA ASN A 157 9.34 -7.92 -13.08
C ASN A 157 10.12 -7.63 -11.81
N LEU A 158 11.39 -8.01 -11.77
CA LEU A 158 12.28 -7.64 -10.70
C LEU A 158 12.47 -6.11 -10.63
N ALA A 159 12.51 -5.44 -11.79
CA ALA A 159 12.67 -3.98 -11.86
C ALA A 159 11.46 -3.24 -11.27
N TRP A 160 10.24 -3.53 -11.73
CA TRP A 160 9.05 -2.85 -11.19
C TRP A 160 8.74 -3.28 -9.74
N ARG A 161 9.04 -4.54 -9.35
CA ARG A 161 8.93 -4.98 -7.95
C ARG A 161 9.88 -4.19 -7.05
N GLY A 162 11.12 -3.95 -7.50
CA GLY A 162 12.07 -3.12 -6.78
C GLY A 162 11.56 -1.70 -6.54
N VAL A 163 10.95 -1.09 -7.56
CA VAL A 163 10.32 0.24 -7.42
C VAL A 163 9.16 0.21 -6.43
N PHE A 164 8.23 -0.75 -6.53
CA PHE A 164 7.12 -0.85 -5.59
C PHE A 164 7.56 -1.21 -4.17
N LEU A 165 8.61 -2.03 -4.02
CA LEU A 165 9.21 -2.35 -2.73
C LEU A 165 9.71 -1.08 -2.06
N LEU A 166 10.56 -0.31 -2.75
CA LEU A 166 11.08 0.95 -2.24
C LEU A 166 9.95 1.93 -1.92
N TYR A 167 9.00 2.07 -2.84
CA TYR A 167 7.82 2.91 -2.64
C TYR A 167 7.04 2.54 -1.37
N THR A 168 6.81 1.24 -1.16
CA THR A 168 6.08 0.70 0.00
C THR A 168 6.83 0.97 1.31
N LEU A 169 8.17 0.80 1.32
CA LEU A 169 9.01 1.09 2.48
C LEU A 169 9.03 2.58 2.82
N VAL A 170 9.21 3.44 1.81
CA VAL A 170 9.18 4.90 1.99
C VAL A 170 7.81 5.38 2.45
N GLY A 171 6.73 4.87 1.83
CA GLY A 171 5.36 5.17 2.22
C GLY A 171 5.06 4.82 3.68
N CYS A 172 5.49 3.64 4.13
CA CYS A 172 5.35 3.21 5.52
C CYS A 172 6.13 4.12 6.50
N GLU A 173 7.35 4.51 6.16
CA GLU A 173 8.15 5.41 6.99
C GLU A 173 7.52 6.82 7.09
N LEU A 174 7.01 7.35 5.97
CA LEU A 174 6.28 8.62 5.96
C LEU A 174 4.98 8.54 6.77
N GLU A 175 4.26 7.42 6.69
CA GLU A 175 3.08 7.16 7.49
C GLU A 175 3.41 7.10 8.99
N GLU A 176 4.46 6.39 9.42
CA GLU A 176 4.86 6.38 10.83
C GLU A 176 5.20 7.77 11.35
N ARG A 177 5.91 8.58 10.55
CA ARG A 177 6.23 9.98 10.91
C ARG A 177 4.97 10.84 11.00
N LYS A 178 3.99 10.60 10.13
CA LYS A 178 2.69 11.26 10.20
C LYS A 178 1.94 10.85 11.47
N LEU A 179 1.81 9.56 11.75
CA LEU A 179 1.11 9.04 12.93
C LEU A 179 1.75 9.51 14.23
N LEU A 180 3.09 9.59 14.30
CA LEU A 180 3.77 10.20 15.44
C LEU A 180 3.43 11.67 15.63
N ARG A 181 3.32 12.44 14.55
CA ARG A 181 2.97 13.87 14.64
C ARG A 181 1.51 14.07 15.02
N ASP A 182 0.61 13.28 14.45
CA ASP A 182 -0.83 13.44 14.60
C ASP A 182 -1.35 12.84 15.93
N ILE A 183 -0.79 11.71 16.40
CA ILE A 183 -1.23 11.00 17.60
C ILE A 183 -0.30 11.26 18.80
N GLY A 184 1.01 11.40 18.58
CA GLY A 184 1.98 11.70 19.65
C GLY A 184 2.35 10.51 20.54
N ALA A 185 2.37 10.73 21.85
CA ALA A 185 2.88 9.78 22.85
C ALA A 185 2.21 8.39 22.82
N PRO A 186 0.88 8.25 22.64
CA PRO A 186 0.24 6.95 22.54
C PRO A 186 0.80 6.10 21.38
N TYR A 187 1.03 6.71 20.21
CA TYR A 187 1.61 6.01 19.08
C TYR A 187 3.09 5.66 19.29
N ALA A 188 3.83 6.53 19.98
CA ALA A 188 5.22 6.27 20.32
C ALA A 188 5.38 5.04 21.21
N GLU A 189 4.49 4.85 22.19
CA GLU A 189 4.48 3.67 23.07
C GLU A 189 4.06 2.41 22.30
N TYR A 190 2.98 2.49 21.53
CA TYR A 190 2.55 1.41 20.63
C TYR A 190 3.68 0.93 19.70
N ARG A 191 4.49 1.85 19.17
CA ARG A 191 5.63 1.54 18.29
C ARG A 191 6.74 0.76 18.99
N ARG A 192 6.90 0.91 20.31
CA ARG A 192 7.88 0.16 21.12
C ARG A 192 7.43 -1.29 21.33
N GLN A 193 6.13 -1.50 21.51
CA GLN A 193 5.55 -2.79 21.86
C GLN A 193 5.31 -3.69 20.65
N VAL A 194 4.84 -3.10 19.55
CA VAL A 194 4.44 -3.85 18.35
C VAL A 194 5.58 -3.83 17.32
N GLY A 195 5.62 -4.80 16.40
CA GLY A 195 6.57 -4.78 15.28
C GLY A 195 6.02 -4.07 14.05
N ARG A 196 6.90 -3.51 13.20
CA ARG A 196 6.47 -2.74 12.02
C ARG A 196 5.78 -3.62 10.98
N TYR A 197 6.48 -4.67 10.55
CA TYR A 197 6.04 -5.58 9.49
C TYR A 197 5.89 -7.04 9.94
N TRP A 198 6.62 -7.44 11.00
CA TRP A 198 6.56 -8.77 11.59
C TRP A 198 6.38 -8.65 13.10
N PRO A 199 5.86 -9.68 13.78
CA PRO A 199 5.68 -9.65 15.22
C PRO A 199 7.01 -9.37 15.91
N ARG A 200 7.02 -8.43 16.85
CA ARG A 200 8.19 -8.18 17.67
C ARG A 200 8.35 -9.38 18.61
N ARG A 201 9.52 -10.03 18.59
CA ARG A 201 9.86 -11.01 19.63
C ARG A 201 9.81 -10.27 20.96
N ARG A 202 8.88 -10.65 21.85
CA ARG A 202 8.88 -10.13 23.21
C ARG A 202 10.19 -10.59 23.84
N GLY A 203 11.12 -9.66 24.05
CA GLY A 203 12.24 -9.94 24.94
C GLY A 203 11.62 -10.28 26.29
N THR A 204 12.00 -11.42 26.87
CA THR A 204 11.74 -11.73 28.27
C THR A 204 12.18 -10.51 29.09
N ALA A 205 11.22 -9.71 29.54
CA ALA A 205 11.49 -8.70 30.55
C ALA A 205 11.97 -9.49 31.77
N ARG A 206 13.26 -9.39 32.07
CA ARG A 206 13.79 -9.85 33.35
C ARG A 206 13.03 -9.05 34.43
N SER A 207 12.31 -9.77 35.27
CA SER A 207 11.80 -9.34 36.57
C SER A 207 12.92 -8.79 37.44
#